data_AF-A0A8T4BGK2-F1
#
_entry.id   AF-A0A8T4BGK2-F1
#
_cell.length_a   1.000
_cell.length_b   1.000
_cell.length_c   1.000
_cell.angle_alpha   90.00
_cell.angle_beta   90.00
_cell.angle_gamma   90.00
#
_symmetry.space_group_name_H-M   'P 1'
#
loop_
_entity.id
_entity.type
_entity.pdbx_description
1 polymer ?
#
loop_
_entity_poly.entity_id
_entity_poly.type
_entity_poly.pdbx_seq_one_letter_code
_entity_poly.pdbx_strand_id
1 'polypeptide(L)'
;MAESPNMDEFMRHLQVCVEEARTIADSQEREQRLWQLESALQEAIIYKNRYEELQRHGIDPVRLVESELGQSSAPAPKKVEALMTGQVHCATCKAVLEADLDFCPACGSQKS
;
A
#
# COMPACT_ATOMS: atom_id res chain seq x y z
N MET A 1 26.21 -25.45 -22.82
CA MET A 1 25.73 -24.25 -22.11
C MET A 1 25.11 -24.75 -20.82
N ALA A 2 25.63 -24.37 -19.66
CA ALA A 2 24.99 -24.76 -18.40
C ALA A 2 23.70 -23.96 -18.28
N GLU A 3 22.57 -24.67 -18.27
CA GLU A 3 21.25 -24.08 -18.08
C GLU A 3 21.21 -23.45 -16.68
N SER A 4 20.86 -22.16 -16.61
CA SER A 4 20.75 -21.45 -15.33
C SER A 4 19.57 -22.03 -14.54
N PRO A 5 19.71 -22.24 -13.22
CA PRO A 5 18.68 -22.88 -12.43
C PRO A 5 17.36 -22.08 -12.47
N ASN A 6 16.24 -22.78 -12.65
CA ASN A 6 14.91 -22.18 -12.71
C ASN A 6 14.22 -22.13 -11.33
N MET A 7 13.10 -21.41 -11.24
CA MET A 7 12.34 -21.27 -9.99
C MET A 7 11.88 -22.61 -9.40
N ASP A 8 11.51 -23.59 -10.24
CA ASP A 8 11.06 -24.90 -9.79
C ASP A 8 12.21 -25.76 -9.22
N GLU A 9 13.41 -25.61 -9.76
CA GLU A 9 14.62 -26.21 -9.20
C GLU A 9 14.99 -25.58 -7.86
N PHE A 10 14.85 -24.25 -7.73
CA PHE A 10 15.06 -23.56 -6.46
C PHE A 10 14.05 -24.02 -5.39
N MET A 11 12.76 -24.09 -5.72
CA MET A 11 11.73 -24.59 -4.80
C MET A 11 12.00 -26.03 -4.35
N ARG A 12 12.40 -26.92 -5.28
CA ARG A 12 12.77 -28.30 -4.96
C ARG A 12 14.00 -28.36 -4.05
N HIS A 13 15.00 -27.52 -4.29
CA HIS A 13 16.15 -27.41 -3.41
C HIS A 13 15.76 -26.97 -1.99
N LEU A 14 14.90 -25.96 -1.85
CA LEU A 14 14.39 -25.54 -0.54
C LEU A 14 13.66 -26.67 0.19
N GLN A 15 12.87 -27.47 -0.51
CA GLN A 15 12.18 -28.64 0.06
C GLN A 15 13.17 -29.69 0.60
N VAL A 16 14.28 -29.94 -0.11
CA VAL A 16 15.35 -30.83 0.39
C VAL A 16 15.99 -30.23 1.65
N CYS A 17 16.31 -28.94 1.64
CA CYS A 17 16.89 -28.27 2.80
C CYS A 17 15.96 -28.28 4.02
N VAL A 18 14.64 -28.23 3.83
CA VAL A 18 13.66 -28.38 4.92
C VAL A 18 13.80 -29.76 5.56
N GLU A 19 13.87 -30.82 4.76
CA GLU A 19 14.04 -32.19 5.28
C GLU A 19 15.39 -32.39 5.98
N GLU A 20 16.46 -31.80 5.45
CA GLU A 20 17.77 -31.79 6.12
C GLU A 20 17.70 -31.05 7.46
N ALA A 21 17.06 -29.87 7.50
CA ALA A 21 16.93 -29.06 8.71
C ALA A 21 16.15 -29.80 9.82
N ARG A 22 15.19 -30.67 9.48
CA ARG A 22 14.47 -31.50 10.48
C ARG A 22 15.40 -32.40 11.31
N THR A 23 16.59 -32.70 10.79
CA THR A 23 17.58 -33.56 11.47
C THR A 23 18.52 -32.81 12.41
N ILE A 24 18.47 -31.47 12.45
CA ILE A 24 19.28 -30.65 13.36
C ILE A 24 18.95 -31.04 14.81
N ALA A 25 19.99 -31.30 15.61
CA ALA A 25 19.85 -31.80 16.98
C ALA A 25 19.28 -30.74 17.94
N ASP A 26 19.84 -29.52 17.90
CA ASP A 26 19.38 -28.41 18.71
C ASP A 26 17.99 -27.94 18.25
N SER A 27 17.03 -27.88 19.18
CA SER A 27 15.65 -27.56 18.85
C SER A 27 15.45 -26.12 18.41
N GLN A 28 16.19 -25.18 19.00
CA GLN A 28 16.05 -23.76 18.71
C GLN A 28 16.67 -23.44 17.35
N GLU A 29 17.86 -23.97 17.07
CA GLU A 29 18.52 -23.88 15.77
C GLU A 29 17.65 -24.50 14.67
N ARG A 30 17.11 -25.71 14.91
CA ARG A 30 16.21 -26.40 13.99
C ARG A 30 14.99 -25.55 13.67
N GLU A 31 14.31 -25.04 14.69
CA GLU A 31 13.11 -24.22 14.50
C GLU A 31 13.43 -22.95 13.73
N GLN A 32 14.48 -22.22 14.11
CA GLN A 32 14.90 -21.02 13.41
C GLN A 32 15.22 -21.30 11.93
N ARG A 33 15.93 -22.40 11.64
CA ARG A 33 16.29 -22.76 10.27
C ARG A 33 15.06 -23.15 9.44
N LEU A 34 14.15 -23.93 10.02
CA LEU A 34 12.90 -24.31 9.37
C LEU A 34 12.05 -23.08 9.02
N TRP A 35 11.89 -22.14 9.96
CA TRP A 35 11.16 -20.89 9.72
C TRP A 35 11.69 -20.11 8.52
N GLN A 36 13.02 -19.98 8.41
CA GLN A 36 13.65 -19.27 7.29
C GLN A 36 13.39 -19.98 5.95
N LEU A 37 13.53 -21.31 5.92
CA LEU A 37 13.35 -22.10 4.71
C LEU A 37 11.89 -22.13 4.26
N GLU A 38 10.96 -22.29 5.20
CA GLU A 38 9.52 -22.32 4.92
C GLU A 38 9.03 -20.94 4.46
N SER A 39 9.51 -19.85 5.08
CA SER A 39 9.22 -18.49 4.62
C SER A 39 9.76 -18.25 3.20
N ALA A 40 11.00 -18.65 2.91
CA ALA A 40 11.57 -18.51 1.56
C ALA A 40 10.79 -19.33 0.51
N LEU A 41 10.36 -20.54 0.86
CA LEU A 41 9.56 -21.38 -0.04
C LEU A 41 8.18 -20.77 -0.31
N GLN A 42 7.53 -20.21 0.72
CA GLN A 42 6.26 -19.51 0.57
C GLN A 42 6.40 -18.29 -0.35
N GLU A 43 7.43 -17.46 -0.15
CA GLU A 43 7.68 -16.31 -1.02
C GLU A 43 7.96 -16.71 -2.46
N ALA A 44 8.70 -17.81 -2.70
CA ALA A 44 8.93 -18.33 -4.04
C ALA A 44 7.62 -18.77 -4.73
N ILE A 45 6.72 -19.43 -4.00
CA ILE A 45 5.40 -19.82 -4.51
C ILE A 45 4.55 -18.59 -4.83
N ILE A 46 4.52 -17.60 -3.93
CA ILE A 46 3.78 -16.35 -4.13
C ILE A 46 4.28 -15.64 -5.39
N TYR A 47 5.60 -15.50 -5.53
CA TYR A 47 6.22 -14.88 -6.70
C TYR A 47 5.84 -15.63 -7.98
N LYS A 48 5.99 -16.97 -8.01
CA LYS A 48 5.66 -17.79 -9.18
C LYS A 48 4.21 -17.59 -9.61
N ASN A 49 3.28 -17.68 -8.66
CA ASN A 49 1.85 -17.51 -8.93
C ASN A 49 1.54 -16.10 -9.47
N ARG A 50 2.14 -15.07 -8.88
CA ARG A 50 1.94 -13.69 -9.32
C ARG A 50 2.50 -13.45 -10.71
N TYR A 51 3.67 -14.00 -10.99
CA TYR A 51 4.30 -13.93 -12.30
C TYR A 51 3.40 -14.58 -13.38
N GLU A 52 2.92 -15.79 -13.13
CA GLU A 52 2.01 -16.52 -14.05
C GLU A 52 0.66 -15.80 -14.24
N GLU A 53 0.11 -15.20 -13.18
CA GLU A 53 -1.09 -14.38 -13.26
C GLU A 53 -0.89 -13.17 -14.19
N LEU A 54 0.17 -12.39 -13.99
CA LEU A 54 0.48 -11.23 -14.83
C LEU A 54 0.70 -11.62 -16.29
N GLN A 55 1.43 -12.70 -16.54
CA GLN A 55 1.61 -13.23 -17.89
C GLN A 55 0.30 -13.62 -18.57
N ARG A 56 -0.63 -14.26 -17.84
CA ARG A 56 -1.97 -14.59 -18.37
C ARG A 56 -2.77 -13.36 -18.78
N HIS A 57 -2.52 -12.22 -18.14
CA HIS A 57 -3.13 -10.93 -18.49
C HIS A 57 -2.34 -10.14 -19.56
N GLY A 58 -1.25 -10.69 -20.10
CA GLY A 58 -0.40 -10.02 -21.09
C GLY A 58 0.43 -8.88 -20.51
N ILE A 59 0.57 -8.83 -19.17
CA ILE A 59 1.38 -7.82 -18.47
C ILE A 59 2.78 -8.41 -18.29
N ASP A 60 3.80 -7.67 -18.71
CA ASP A 60 5.20 -8.01 -18.44
C ASP A 60 5.52 -7.87 -16.94
N PRO A 61 5.77 -8.96 -16.19
CA PRO A 61 5.95 -8.92 -14.74
C PRO A 61 7.27 -8.28 -14.29
N VAL A 62 8.24 -8.14 -15.19
CA VAL A 62 9.60 -7.67 -14.88
C VAL A 62 9.81 -6.23 -15.34
N ARG A 63 8.83 -5.66 -16.07
CA ARG A 63 8.88 -4.27 -16.49
C ARG A 63 8.79 -3.36 -15.27
N LEU A 64 9.88 -2.63 -15.01
CA LEU A 64 9.89 -1.52 -14.05
C LEU A 64 8.89 -0.46 -14.55
N VAL A 65 7.75 -0.35 -13.87
CA VAL A 65 6.81 0.75 -14.11
C VAL A 65 7.33 1.94 -13.30
N GLU A 66 7.85 2.95 -13.99
CA GLU A 66 8.13 4.24 -13.36
C GLU A 66 6.82 4.76 -12.76
N SER A 67 6.84 5.05 -11.47
CA SER A 67 5.66 5.54 -10.76
C SER A 67 5.23 6.86 -11.38
N GLU A 68 4.03 6.91 -11.98
CA GLU A 68 3.45 8.12 -12.57
C GLU A 68 3.00 9.16 -11.51
N LEU A 69 3.70 9.28 -10.38
CA LEU A 69 3.48 10.29 -9.33
C LEU A 69 3.80 11.73 -9.78
N GLY A 70 3.81 12.01 -11.08
CA GLY A 70 4.17 13.31 -11.64
C GLY A 70 3.37 13.79 -12.86
N GLN A 71 2.41 13.03 -13.40
CA GLN A 71 1.73 13.42 -14.65
C GLN A 71 0.19 13.53 -14.57
N SER A 72 -0.39 13.69 -13.38
CA SER A 72 -1.70 14.33 -13.28
C SER A 72 -1.52 15.78 -12.85
N SER A 73 -1.32 16.69 -13.82
CA SER A 73 -1.65 18.09 -13.55
C SER A 73 -3.14 18.13 -13.21
N ALA A 74 -3.48 18.43 -11.96
CA ALA A 74 -4.87 18.61 -11.56
C ALA A 74 -5.56 19.59 -12.54
N PRO A 75 -6.76 19.27 -13.06
CA PRO A 75 -7.48 20.23 -13.89
C PRO A 75 -7.68 21.52 -13.09
N ALA A 76 -7.39 22.66 -13.72
CA ALA A 76 -7.45 23.97 -13.09
C ALA A 76 -8.79 24.18 -12.35
N PRO A 77 -8.80 24.75 -11.13
CA PRO A 77 -10.00 24.87 -10.31
C PRO A 77 -10.92 25.96 -10.87
N LYS A 78 -11.68 25.66 -11.93
CA LYS A 78 -12.80 26.49 -12.37
C LYS A 78 -14.07 25.92 -11.78
N LYS A 79 -14.40 26.28 -10.53
CA LYS A 79 -15.78 26.25 -9.95
C LYS A 79 -15.91 26.54 -8.43
N VAL A 80 -14.86 26.97 -7.71
CA VAL A 80 -14.99 27.23 -6.25
C VAL A 80 -15.06 28.73 -5.89
N GLU A 81 -14.88 29.64 -6.84
CA GLU A 81 -14.96 31.09 -6.56
C GLU A 81 -16.42 31.60 -6.43
N ALA A 82 -17.43 30.76 -6.68
CA ALA A 82 -18.84 31.15 -6.62
C ALA A 82 -19.51 30.96 -5.24
N LEU A 83 -18.83 30.36 -4.25
CA LEU A 83 -19.41 30.06 -2.93
C LEU A 83 -19.06 31.07 -1.82
N MET A 84 -18.28 32.11 -2.11
CA MET A 84 -17.77 33.05 -1.08
C MET A 84 -18.57 34.36 -0.94
N THR A 85 -19.71 34.50 -1.60
CA THR A 85 -20.51 35.75 -1.60
C THR A 85 -21.66 35.80 -0.57
N GLY A 86 -21.58 35.05 0.53
CA GLY A 86 -22.68 35.03 1.52
C GLY A 86 -22.31 34.79 3.00
N GLN A 87 -21.03 34.71 3.36
CA GLN A 87 -20.62 34.38 4.72
C GLN A 87 -20.66 35.60 5.65
N VAL A 88 -21.63 35.61 6.57
CA VAL A 88 -21.73 36.61 7.64
C VAL A 88 -20.74 36.25 8.74
N HIS A 89 -19.97 37.23 9.22
CA HIS A 89 -18.98 37.03 10.27
C HIS A 89 -19.48 37.59 11.60
N CYS A 90 -19.14 36.93 12.70
CA CYS A 90 -19.50 37.38 14.05
C CYS A 90 -18.84 38.73 14.38
N ALA A 91 -19.61 39.73 14.80
CA ALA A 91 -19.08 41.04 15.18
C ALA A 91 -18.12 40.99 16.39
N THR A 92 -18.25 39.98 17.26
CA THR A 92 -17.47 39.86 18.50
C THR A 92 -16.16 39.11 18.30
N CYS A 93 -16.20 37.92 17.69
CA CYS A 93 -15.01 37.06 17.56
C CYS A 93 -14.51 36.87 16.11
N LYS A 94 -15.22 37.46 15.13
CA LYS A 94 -14.91 37.39 13.69
C LYS A 94 -14.93 35.99 13.07
N ALA A 95 -15.39 34.97 13.79
CA ALA A 95 -15.64 33.65 13.22
C ALA A 95 -16.79 33.72 12.19
N VAL A 96 -16.74 32.85 11.17
CA VAL A 96 -17.83 32.71 10.20
C VAL A 96 -19.07 32.16 10.92
N LEU A 97 -20.21 32.82 10.72
CA LEU A 97 -21.49 32.38 11.24
C LEU A 97 -22.15 31.45 10.23
N GLU A 98 -22.60 30.31 10.72
CA GLU A 98 -23.49 29.43 9.98
C GLU A 98 -24.86 30.11 9.80
N ALA A 99 -25.47 29.94 8.63
CA ALA A 99 -26.69 30.65 8.26
C ALA A 99 -27.88 30.30 9.16
N ASP A 100 -27.92 29.06 9.67
CA ASP A 100 -29.04 28.45 10.40
C ASP A 100 -28.93 28.57 11.93
N LEU A 101 -27.94 29.33 12.44
CA LEU A 101 -27.76 29.54 13.89
C LEU A 101 -28.00 31.01 14.26
N ASP A 102 -28.80 31.21 15.31
CA ASP A 102 -29.09 32.54 15.90
C ASP A 102 -28.01 33.01 16.90
N PHE A 103 -26.95 32.22 17.08
CA PHE A 103 -25.83 32.51 17.97
C PHE A 103 -24.51 32.04 17.37
N CYS A 104 -23.39 32.64 17.79
CA CYS A 104 -22.07 32.26 17.35
C CYS A 104 -21.60 30.98 18.06
N PRO A 105 -21.29 29.89 17.35
CA PRO A 105 -20.80 28.65 17.97
C PRO A 105 -19.39 28.79 18.57
N ALA A 106 -18.61 29.79 18.14
CA ALA A 106 -17.24 30.00 18.63
C ALA A 106 -17.16 30.81 19.94
N CYS A 107 -18.08 31.75 20.17
CA CYS A 107 -18.03 32.63 21.35
C CYS A 107 -19.35 32.77 22.11
N GLY A 108 -20.43 32.14 21.65
CA GLY A 108 -21.74 32.15 22.31
C GLY A 108 -22.54 33.46 22.22
N SER A 109 -22.01 34.49 21.53
CA SER A 109 -22.73 35.77 21.35
C SER A 109 -23.89 35.61 20.39
N GLN A 110 -25.03 36.24 20.69
CA GLN A 110 -26.20 36.25 19.80
C GLN A 110 -25.91 37.03 18.52
N LYS A 111 -26.55 36.61 17.43
CA LYS A 111 -26.48 37.27 16.12
C LYS A 111 -27.22 38.62 16.22
N SER A 112 -26.47 39.73 16.26
CA SER A 112 -26.99 41.10 16.28
C SER A 112 -27.04 41.70 14.88
#